data_AF-A0A971CZ04-F1
#
_entry.id   AF-A0A971CZ04-F1
#
_cell.length_a   1.000
_cell.length_b   1.000
_cell.length_c   1.000
_cell.angle_alpha   90.00
_cell.angle_beta   90.00
_cell.angle_gamma   90.00
#
_symmetry.space_group_name_H-M   'P 1'
#
loop_
_entity.id
_entity.type
_entity.pdbx_description
1 polymer ?
#
loop_
_entity_poly.entity_id
_entity_poly.type
_entity_poly.pdbx_seq_one_letter_code
_entity_poly.pdbx_strand_id
1 'polypeptide(L)'
;MAGTNPRAVRIAALIQRVIASSVEGHLHDARLSNVTITEVRVTNDLQIANVYWTQLGREGHEEGERKRAQQALNQARGRLRTLVGSKAGLRLTPQLRFIYDEVPGEATEIEDILTVTRRRDAELARLRENASFAGEADPYRHDDDPEQESQAADSDFAADADDAAPSEPADIADNLQQFGQDSASRSEDQEASSSDAGHGTDGK
;
A
#
# COMPACT_ATOMS: atom_id res chain seq x y z
N MET A 1 19.67 -18.99 -18.89
CA MET A 1 19.84 -17.60 -18.38
C MET A 1 21.17 -17.09 -18.90
N ALA A 2 21.16 -16.11 -19.80
CA ALA A 2 22.39 -15.62 -20.44
C ALA A 2 23.35 -15.04 -19.39
N GLY A 3 24.63 -15.44 -19.45
CA GLY A 3 25.67 -14.99 -18.53
C GLY A 3 25.69 -13.48 -18.43
N THR A 4 25.35 -12.98 -17.25
CA THR A 4 25.24 -11.55 -16.96
C THR A 4 26.60 -10.90 -17.10
N ASN A 5 26.80 -10.09 -18.14
CA ASN A 5 28.02 -9.32 -18.31
C ASN A 5 28.07 -8.21 -17.25
N PRO A 6 29.04 -8.22 -16.32
CA PRO A 6 29.09 -7.25 -15.22
C PRO A 6 29.32 -5.82 -15.72
N ARG A 7 29.88 -5.64 -16.92
CA ARG A 7 30.00 -4.34 -17.56
C ARG A 7 28.64 -3.83 -18.05
N ALA A 8 27.84 -4.70 -18.68
CA ALA A 8 26.51 -4.34 -19.16
C ALA A 8 25.59 -3.93 -17.99
N VAL A 9 25.65 -4.64 -16.86
CA VAL A 9 24.89 -4.29 -15.64
C VAL A 9 25.29 -2.92 -15.10
N ARG A 10 26.59 -2.63 -14.98
CA ARG A 10 27.06 -1.32 -14.50
C ARG A 10 26.62 -0.19 -15.43
N ILE A 11 26.70 -0.41 -16.75
CA ILE A 11 26.26 0.57 -17.74
C ILE A 11 24.73 0.76 -17.65
N ALA A 12 23.96 -0.31 -17.52
CA ALA A 12 22.52 -0.24 -17.36
C ALA A 12 22.11 0.61 -16.15
N ALA A 13 22.72 0.38 -14.99
CA ALA A 13 22.45 1.15 -13.78
C ALA A 13 22.81 2.64 -13.93
N LEU A 14 23.93 2.95 -14.59
CA LEU A 14 24.31 4.34 -14.89
C LEU A 14 23.33 5.01 -15.84
N ILE A 15 22.92 4.32 -16.91
CA ILE A 15 21.92 4.81 -17.87
C ILE A 15 20.61 5.08 -17.15
N GLN A 16 20.14 4.14 -16.34
CA GLN A 16 18.91 4.28 -15.56
C GLN A 16 18.95 5.53 -14.69
N ARG A 17 20.02 5.71 -13.90
CA ARG A 17 20.19 6.91 -13.06
C ARG A 17 20.18 8.20 -13.86
N VAL A 18 20.93 8.25 -14.96
CA VAL A 18 21.01 9.47 -15.79
C VAL A 18 19.67 9.81 -16.44
N ILE A 19 18.96 8.81 -16.96
CA ILE A 19 17.66 9.03 -17.60
C ILE A 19 16.61 9.41 -16.57
N ALA A 20 16.52 8.69 -15.45
CA ALA A 20 15.57 9.00 -14.37
C ALA A 20 15.73 10.45 -13.87
N SER A 21 16.95 10.86 -13.51
CA SER A 21 17.22 12.24 -13.08
C SER A 21 17.01 13.28 -14.19
N SER A 22 17.12 12.89 -15.46
CA SER A 22 16.84 13.80 -16.58
C SER A 22 15.35 13.99 -16.81
N VAL A 23 14.56 12.91 -16.70
CA VAL A 23 13.10 12.95 -16.82
C VAL A 23 12.49 13.78 -15.68
N GLU A 24 12.98 13.58 -14.45
CA GLU A 24 12.47 14.30 -13.28
C GLU A 24 12.85 15.80 -13.25
N GLY A 25 14.10 16.15 -13.60
CA GLY A 25 14.60 17.52 -13.40
C GLY A 25 14.90 18.36 -14.65
N HIS A 26 15.12 17.73 -15.82
CA HIS A 26 15.70 18.44 -16.99
C HIS A 26 14.78 18.49 -18.20
N LEU A 27 13.75 17.63 -18.23
CA LEU A 27 12.82 17.49 -19.33
C LEU A 27 11.53 18.24 -18.97
N HIS A 28 11.46 19.51 -19.37
CA HIS A 28 10.34 20.42 -19.11
C HIS A 28 9.13 20.14 -20.04
N ASP A 29 8.80 18.86 -20.26
CA ASP A 29 7.61 18.47 -21.01
C ASP A 29 6.56 17.96 -20.03
N ALA A 30 5.43 18.65 -19.95
CA ALA A 30 4.31 18.27 -19.08
C ALA A 30 3.82 16.83 -19.36
N ARG A 31 4.03 16.30 -20.58
CA ARG A 31 3.67 14.93 -20.97
C ARG A 31 4.52 13.86 -20.29
N LEU A 32 5.66 14.23 -19.69
CA LEU A 32 6.59 13.33 -19.02
C LEU A 32 6.53 13.43 -17.49
N SER A 33 5.69 14.31 -16.94
CA SER A 33 5.56 14.55 -15.50
C SER A 33 5.21 13.30 -14.69
N ASN A 34 4.42 12.39 -15.26
CA ASN A 34 3.99 11.16 -14.59
C ASN A 34 4.78 9.91 -15.03
N VAL A 35 5.87 10.08 -15.78
CA VAL A 35 6.65 8.97 -16.32
C VAL A 35 7.73 8.54 -15.31
N THR A 36 7.75 7.25 -14.98
CA THR A 36 8.75 6.64 -14.10
C THR A 36 9.56 5.60 -14.87
N ILE A 37 10.87 5.56 -14.66
CA ILE A 37 11.76 4.56 -15.27
C ILE A 37 11.95 3.39 -14.30
N THR A 38 11.44 2.21 -14.64
CA THR A 38 11.44 1.03 -13.75
C THR A 38 12.75 0.25 -13.86
N GLU A 39 13.19 -0.06 -15.07
CA GLU A 39 14.39 -0.86 -15.32
C GLU A 39 15.10 -0.41 -16.60
N VAL A 40 16.41 -0.64 -16.68
CA VAL A 40 17.15 -0.59 -17.95
C VAL A 40 17.88 -1.91 -18.17
N ARG A 41 17.76 -2.48 -19.37
CA ARG A 41 18.49 -3.67 -19.81
C ARG A 41 19.35 -3.35 -21.01
N VAL A 42 20.62 -3.70 -20.93
CA VAL A 42 21.59 -3.46 -22.01
C VAL A 42 21.99 -4.79 -22.63
N THR A 43 22.09 -4.83 -23.96
CA THR A 43 22.56 -6.02 -24.69
C THR A 43 24.02 -6.33 -24.38
N ASN A 44 24.44 -7.58 -24.55
CA ASN A 44 25.81 -8.00 -24.20
C ASN A 44 26.90 -7.27 -25.01
N ASP A 45 26.57 -6.84 -26.23
CA ASP A 45 27.41 -6.03 -27.11
C ASP A 45 27.37 -4.53 -26.82
N LEU A 46 26.58 -4.10 -25.82
CA LEU A 46 26.41 -2.72 -25.37
C LEU A 46 25.86 -1.75 -26.44
N GLN A 47 25.26 -2.27 -27.51
CA GLN A 47 24.75 -1.44 -28.60
C GLN A 47 23.33 -0.94 -28.35
N ILE A 48 22.51 -1.69 -27.62
CA ILE A 48 21.10 -1.38 -27.39
C ILE A 48 20.84 -1.35 -25.89
N ALA A 49 20.14 -0.30 -25.44
CA ALA A 49 19.62 -0.17 -24.09
C ALA A 49 18.09 -0.08 -24.14
N ASN A 50 17.43 -1.14 -23.66
CA ASN A 50 15.99 -1.17 -23.46
C ASN A 50 15.67 -0.48 -22.12
N VAL A 51 14.90 0.59 -22.17
CA VAL A 51 14.50 1.40 -21.03
C VAL A 51 13.02 1.13 -20.80
N TYR A 52 12.73 0.48 -19.69
CA TYR A 52 11.38 0.18 -19.24
C TYR A 52 10.85 1.37 -18.46
N TRP A 53 9.63 1.78 -18.78
CA TRP A 53 9.00 2.93 -18.17
C TRP A 53 7.52 2.65 -17.94
N THR A 54 7.00 3.17 -16.84
CA THR A 54 5.59 3.16 -16.51
C THR A 54 5.09 4.58 -16.36
N GLN A 55 3.78 4.76 -16.38
CA GLN A 55 3.14 6.02 -16.12
C GLN A 55 2.00 5.82 -15.14
N LEU A 56 1.90 6.69 -14.15
CA LEU A 56 0.70 6.78 -13.34
C LEU A 56 -0.42 7.42 -14.19
N GLY A 57 -1.33 6.58 -14.67
CA GLY A 57 -2.49 7.00 -15.46
C GLY A 57 -3.57 7.62 -14.59
N ARG A 58 -4.40 8.49 -15.19
CA ARG A 58 -5.73 8.80 -14.67
C ARG A 58 -6.78 7.94 -15.36
N GLU A 59 -7.70 7.42 -14.55
CA GLU A 59 -8.78 6.54 -14.98
C GLU A 59 -9.50 7.11 -16.22
N GLY A 60 -9.67 6.28 -17.26
CA GLY A 60 -10.37 6.64 -18.50
C GLY A 60 -9.56 7.37 -19.59
N HIS A 61 -8.32 7.80 -19.34
CA HIS A 61 -7.48 8.51 -20.33
C HIS A 61 -6.10 7.88 -20.59
N GLU A 62 -5.86 6.70 -20.03
CA GLU A 62 -4.56 6.03 -19.97
C GLU A 62 -3.93 5.81 -21.37
N GLU A 63 -4.71 5.33 -22.34
CA GLU A 63 -4.14 4.99 -23.66
C GLU A 63 -3.66 6.22 -24.44
N GLY A 64 -4.43 7.32 -24.37
CA GLY A 64 -4.09 8.58 -25.03
C GLY A 64 -2.90 9.28 -24.37
N GLU A 65 -2.82 9.22 -23.04
CA GLU A 65 -1.68 9.71 -22.27
C GLU A 65 -0.41 8.90 -22.56
N ARG A 66 -0.51 7.57 -22.55
CA ARG A 66 0.58 6.65 -22.89
C ARG A 66 1.17 6.96 -24.26
N LYS A 67 0.32 7.15 -25.29
CA LYS A 67 0.78 7.50 -26.64
C LYS A 67 1.53 8.84 -26.67
N ARG A 68 1.04 9.85 -25.94
CA ARG A 68 1.69 11.16 -25.83
C ARG A 68 3.03 11.08 -25.10
N ALA A 69 3.10 10.35 -23.99
CA ALA A 69 4.33 10.12 -23.24
C ALA A 69 5.36 9.36 -24.09
N GLN A 70 4.93 8.32 -24.80
CA GLN A 70 5.80 7.56 -25.70
C GLN A 70 6.37 8.43 -26.82
N GLN A 71 5.57 9.32 -27.41
CA GLN A 71 6.03 10.29 -28.41
C GLN A 71 7.04 11.27 -27.83
N ALA A 72 6.77 11.83 -26.65
CA ALA A 72 7.67 12.75 -25.97
C ALA A 72 9.02 12.09 -25.63
N LEU A 73 9.03 10.86 -25.11
CA LEU A 73 10.25 10.07 -24.88
C LEU A 73 11.03 9.83 -26.18
N ASN A 74 10.32 9.54 -27.27
CA ASN A 74 10.96 9.33 -28.58
C ASN A 74 11.60 10.60 -29.14
N GLN A 75 10.97 11.77 -28.94
CA GLN A 75 11.53 13.07 -29.32
C GLN A 75 12.74 13.42 -28.43
N ALA A 76 12.66 13.13 -27.12
CA ALA A 76 13.74 13.36 -26.18
C ALA A 76 14.92 12.38 -26.34
N ARG A 77 14.76 11.28 -27.09
CA ARG A 77 15.75 10.21 -27.26
C ARG A 77 17.14 10.73 -27.62
N GLY A 78 17.23 11.66 -28.57
CA GLY A 78 18.51 12.22 -29.00
C GLY A 78 19.22 12.98 -27.87
N ARG A 79 18.47 13.84 -27.16
CA ARG A 79 18.99 14.61 -26.01
C ARG A 79 19.41 13.69 -24.87
N LEU A 80 18.58 12.71 -24.52
CA LEU A 80 18.87 11.72 -23.48
C LEU A 80 20.12 10.91 -23.83
N ARG A 81 20.28 10.50 -25.08
CA ARG A 81 21.49 9.80 -25.56
C ARG A 81 22.74 10.67 -25.38
N THR A 82 22.69 11.95 -25.76
CA THR A 82 23.84 12.87 -25.56
C THR A 82 24.18 13.04 -24.09
N LEU A 83 23.18 13.23 -23.23
CA LEU A 83 23.37 13.33 -21.78
C LEU A 83 23.96 12.06 -21.17
N VAL A 84 23.47 10.89 -21.59
CA VAL A 84 24.02 9.60 -21.18
C VAL A 84 25.48 9.47 -21.63
N GLY A 85 25.80 9.78 -22.88
CA GLY A 85 27.17 9.73 -23.37
C GLY A 85 28.12 10.61 -22.56
N SER A 86 27.70 11.84 -22.25
CA SER A 86 28.46 12.79 -21.44
C SER A 86 28.62 12.34 -19.99
N LYS A 87 27.53 11.95 -19.30
CA LYS A 87 27.57 11.58 -17.88
C LYS A 87 28.15 10.21 -17.61
N ALA A 88 27.94 9.24 -18.50
CA ALA A 88 28.44 7.88 -18.34
C ALA A 88 29.86 7.68 -18.92
N GLY A 89 30.45 8.70 -19.57
CA GLY A 89 31.80 8.64 -20.13
C GLY A 89 31.97 7.56 -21.20
N LEU A 90 30.89 7.24 -21.93
CA LEU A 90 30.88 6.14 -22.89
C LEU A 90 31.45 6.58 -24.24
N ARG A 91 32.46 5.87 -24.74
CA ARG A 91 32.98 6.08 -26.11
C ARG A 91 31.89 5.85 -27.17
N LEU A 92 31.07 4.81 -26.98
CA LEU A 92 29.91 4.52 -27.81
C LEU A 92 28.68 4.49 -26.90
N THR A 93 27.75 5.41 -27.13
CA THR A 93 26.48 5.39 -26.40
C THR A 93 25.52 4.41 -27.07
N PRO A 94 24.86 3.52 -26.30
CA PRO A 94 23.86 2.62 -26.86
C PRO A 94 22.67 3.38 -27.45
N GLN A 95 21.91 2.72 -28.32
CA GLN A 95 20.62 3.20 -28.76
C GLN A 95 19.58 2.96 -27.66
N LEU A 96 18.87 4.02 -27.27
CA LEU A 96 17.81 3.95 -26.26
C LEU A 96 16.49 3.52 -26.92
N ARG A 97 15.95 2.37 -26.47
CA ARG A 97 14.62 1.88 -26.86
C ARG A 97 13.70 1.97 -25.65
N PHE A 98 12.65 2.78 -25.75
CA PHE A 98 11.64 2.90 -24.69
C PHE A 98 10.59 1.81 -24.86
N ILE A 99 10.35 1.06 -23.80
CA ILE A 99 9.37 -0.03 -23.73
C ILE A 99 8.44 0.30 -22.57
N TYR A 100 7.14 0.36 -22.84
CA TYR A 100 6.17 0.55 -21.78
C TYR A 100 6.10 -0.70 -20.92
N ASP A 101 6.21 -0.52 -19.62
CA ASP A 101 6.08 -1.53 -18.60
C ASP A 101 4.62 -1.52 -18.14
N GLU A 102 3.86 -2.52 -18.60
CA GLU A 102 2.54 -2.80 -18.06
C GLU A 102 2.76 -3.37 -16.66
N VAL A 103 2.94 -2.49 -15.66
CA VAL A 103 2.72 -2.87 -14.28
C VAL A 103 1.20 -2.98 -14.16
N PRO A 104 0.61 -4.19 -14.12
CA PRO A 104 -0.80 -4.30 -13.82
C PRO A 104 -1.03 -3.59 -12.49
N GLY A 105 -2.14 -2.85 -12.38
CA GLY A 105 -2.54 -2.29 -11.09
C GLY A 105 -2.81 -3.44 -10.11
N GLU A 106 -1.78 -3.95 -9.44
CA GLU A 106 -1.87 -5.04 -8.46
C GLU A 106 -2.78 -4.68 -7.28
N ALA A 107 -3.21 -3.41 -7.19
CA ALA A 107 -4.24 -2.98 -6.26
C ALA A 107 -5.54 -3.78 -6.40
N THR A 108 -5.99 -4.10 -7.62
CA THR A 108 -7.30 -4.76 -7.80
C THR A 108 -7.28 -6.22 -7.31
N GLU A 109 -6.22 -6.97 -7.60
CA GLU A 109 -6.13 -8.38 -7.20
C GLU A 109 -5.99 -8.52 -5.68
N ILE A 110 -5.25 -7.62 -5.03
CA ILE A 110 -5.13 -7.59 -3.57
C ILE A 110 -6.49 -7.20 -2.95
N GLU A 111 -7.19 -6.20 -3.49
CA GLU A 111 -8.51 -5.79 -3.01
C GLU A 111 -9.54 -6.94 -3.14
N ASP A 112 -9.49 -7.70 -4.23
CA ASP A 112 -10.36 -8.86 -4.46
C ASP A 112 -10.09 -9.97 -3.44
N ILE A 113 -8.82 -10.32 -3.19
CA ILE A 113 -8.42 -11.34 -2.20
C ILE A 113 -8.83 -10.91 -0.79
N LEU A 114 -8.63 -9.64 -0.44
CA LEU A 114 -9.04 -9.08 0.86
C LEU A 114 -10.56 -9.12 1.03
N THR A 115 -11.31 -8.81 -0.03
CA THR A 115 -12.77 -8.84 -0.02
C THR A 115 -13.30 -10.25 0.19
N VAL A 116 -12.74 -11.25 -0.51
CA VAL A 116 -13.10 -12.67 -0.33
C VAL A 116 -12.80 -13.14 1.09
N THR A 117 -11.66 -12.76 1.65
CA THR A 117 -11.24 -13.14 3.01
C THR A 117 -12.17 -12.57 4.07
N ARG A 118 -12.45 -11.26 4.03
CA ARG A 118 -13.41 -10.61 4.94
C ARG A 118 -14.79 -11.28 4.91
N ARG A 119 -15.25 -11.70 3.72
CA ARG A 119 -16.54 -12.37 3.56
C ARG A 119 -16.59 -13.73 4.24
N ARG A 120 -15.53 -14.53 4.10
CA ARG A 120 -15.40 -15.85 4.75
C ARG A 120 -15.31 -15.75 6.26
N ASP A 121 -14.53 -14.79 6.76
CA ASP A 121 -14.37 -14.57 8.20
C ASP A 121 -15.69 -14.16 8.85
N ALA A 122 -16.46 -13.28 8.19
CA ALA A 122 -17.79 -12.88 8.64
C ALA A 122 -18.78 -14.06 8.66
N GLU A 123 -18.70 -14.97 7.69
CA GLU A 123 -19.54 -16.18 7.65
C GLU A 123 -19.17 -17.15 8.78
N LEU A 124 -17.88 -17.38 9.02
CA LEU A 124 -17.40 -18.19 10.13
C LEU A 124 -17.78 -17.62 11.50
N ALA A 125 -17.74 -16.30 11.68
CA ALA A 125 -18.19 -15.65 12.91
C ALA A 125 -19.68 -15.94 13.19
N ARG A 126 -20.55 -15.79 12.19
CA ARG A 126 -21.99 -16.10 12.30
C ARG A 126 -22.27 -17.57 12.58
N LEU A 127 -21.48 -18.47 11.99
CA LEU A 127 -21.61 -19.90 12.24
C LEU A 127 -21.19 -20.25 13.68
N ARG A 128 -20.15 -19.60 14.22
CA ARG A 128 -19.69 -19.79 15.59
C ARG A 128 -20.72 -19.31 16.63
N GLU A 129 -21.40 -18.19 16.37
CA GLU A 129 -22.46 -17.68 17.24
C GLU A 129 -23.61 -18.69 17.43
N ASN A 130 -23.89 -19.50 16.40
CA ASN A 130 -24.99 -20.48 16.42
C ASN A 130 -24.51 -21.92 16.63
N ALA A 131 -23.20 -22.15 16.78
CA ALA A 131 -22.65 -23.49 16.96
C ALA A 131 -22.69 -23.89 18.44
N SER A 132 -23.37 -25.00 18.74
CA SER A 132 -23.17 -25.70 20.01
C SER A 132 -21.90 -26.55 19.94
N PHE A 133 -21.20 -26.67 21.06
CA PHE A 133 -20.00 -27.52 21.16
C PHE A 133 -20.39 -28.97 20.88
N ALA A 134 -19.61 -29.66 20.03
CA ALA A 134 -19.93 -31.02 19.56
C ALA A 134 -19.63 -32.13 20.60
N GLY A 135 -19.38 -31.77 21.85
CA GLY A 135 -19.08 -32.68 22.94
C GLY A 135 -19.99 -32.43 24.15
N GLU A 136 -20.16 -33.45 24.96
CA GLU A 136 -20.83 -33.35 26.27
C GLU A 136 -19.97 -32.48 27.21
N ALA A 137 -20.62 -31.86 28.21
CA ALA A 137 -19.98 -30.90 29.12
C ALA A 137 -18.80 -31.48 29.91
N ASP A 138 -18.74 -32.81 30.03
CA ASP A 138 -17.62 -33.54 30.62
C ASP A 138 -17.21 -34.70 29.71
N PRO A 139 -16.01 -34.66 29.09
CA PRO A 139 -15.52 -35.71 28.20
C PRO A 139 -14.83 -36.88 28.92
N TYR A 140 -14.76 -36.89 30.25
CA TYR A 140 -14.09 -37.95 31.02
C TYR A 140 -15.05 -39.02 31.54
N ARG A 141 -14.58 -40.27 31.55
CA ARG A 141 -15.34 -41.42 32.08
C ARG A 141 -15.25 -41.43 33.60
N HIS A 142 -16.37 -41.25 34.28
CA HIS A 142 -16.48 -41.45 35.72
C HIS A 142 -16.70 -42.94 35.99
N ASP A 143 -15.67 -43.63 36.48
CA ASP A 143 -15.78 -45.00 36.99
C ASP A 143 -16.14 -44.94 38.48
N ASP A 144 -17.38 -44.56 38.81
CA ASP A 144 -17.94 -44.72 40.16
C ASP A 144 -19.37 -45.24 40.06
N ASP A 145 -19.52 -46.56 40.20
CA ASP A 145 -20.78 -47.22 40.52
C ASP A 145 -20.86 -47.28 42.05
N PRO A 146 -21.81 -46.59 42.67
CA PRO A 146 -22.52 -47.23 43.77
C PRO A 146 -24.04 -47.08 43.61
N GLU A 147 -24.68 -48.24 43.58
CA GLU A 147 -26.09 -48.47 43.90
C GLU A 147 -26.56 -47.52 45.02
N GLN A 148 -27.62 -46.74 44.76
CA GLN A 148 -28.44 -46.18 45.84
C GLN A 148 -29.91 -46.48 45.59
N GLU A 149 -30.39 -47.37 46.45
CA GLU A 149 -31.76 -47.84 46.61
C GLU A 149 -32.76 -46.68 46.62
N SER A 150 -33.87 -46.90 45.92
CA SER A 150 -35.09 -46.12 46.06
C SER A 150 -35.67 -46.28 47.46
N GLN A 151 -35.61 -45.22 48.28
CA GLN A 151 -36.50 -45.07 49.42
C GLN A 151 -37.22 -43.74 49.35
N ALA A 152 -38.53 -43.83 49.15
CA ALA A 152 -39.46 -42.72 49.26
C ALA A 152 -39.57 -42.26 50.72
N ALA A 153 -39.54 -40.95 50.93
CA ALA A 153 -40.14 -40.32 52.10
C ALA A 153 -40.70 -38.95 51.68
N ASP A 154 -42.02 -38.87 51.64
CA ASP A 154 -42.80 -37.64 51.64
C ASP A 154 -42.44 -36.76 52.85
N SER A 155 -42.49 -35.44 52.65
CA SER A 155 -43.29 -34.47 53.42
C SER A 155 -42.58 -33.13 53.68
N ASP A 156 -43.17 -32.11 53.06
CA ASP A 156 -43.65 -30.86 53.67
C ASP A 156 -42.68 -30.01 54.51
N PHE A 157 -42.10 -28.98 53.88
CA PHE A 157 -42.08 -27.65 54.50
C PHE A 157 -42.01 -26.52 53.47
N ALA A 158 -43.08 -25.75 53.38
CA ALA A 158 -43.10 -24.45 52.71
C ALA A 158 -42.82 -23.36 53.76
N ALA A 159 -41.93 -22.41 53.46
CA ALA A 159 -42.14 -20.96 53.58
C ALA A 159 -40.82 -20.16 53.58
N ASP A 160 -40.83 -19.11 52.76
CA ASP A 160 -40.24 -17.77 52.95
C ASP A 160 -38.73 -17.60 53.19
N ALA A 161 -38.05 -17.00 52.20
CA ALA A 161 -37.53 -15.62 52.25
C ALA A 161 -36.34 -15.46 51.27
N ASP A 162 -36.55 -14.83 50.11
CA ASP A 162 -35.43 -14.32 49.29
C ASP A 162 -35.13 -12.88 49.71
N ASP A 163 -34.11 -12.77 50.56
CA ASP A 163 -33.42 -11.57 50.99
C ASP A 163 -32.13 -11.41 50.16
N ALA A 164 -31.96 -10.20 49.61
CA ALA A 164 -30.71 -9.55 49.20
C ALA A 164 -29.72 -10.27 48.24
N ALA A 165 -29.54 -9.66 47.05
CA ALA A 165 -28.27 -9.69 46.32
C ALA A 165 -27.15 -9.04 47.17
N PRO A 166 -25.85 -9.35 46.94
CA PRO A 166 -25.11 -8.50 46.02
C PRO A 166 -23.90 -9.11 45.26
N SER A 167 -23.50 -8.33 44.25
CA SER A 167 -22.13 -7.97 43.81
C SER A 167 -21.28 -8.94 42.97
N GLU A 168 -21.02 -8.48 41.75
CA GLU A 168 -19.84 -8.78 40.91
C GLU A 168 -18.51 -8.54 41.64
N PRO A 169 -17.41 -9.16 41.17
CA PRO A 169 -16.11 -8.51 41.20
C PRO A 169 -15.68 -8.08 39.79
N ALA A 170 -15.34 -6.79 39.72
CA ALA A 170 -14.86 -6.07 38.56
C ALA A 170 -13.38 -6.34 38.22
N ASP A 171 -13.03 -5.90 37.00
CA ASP A 171 -11.73 -5.35 36.58
C ASP A 171 -10.51 -6.26 36.42
N ILE A 172 -10.20 -6.61 35.16
CA ILE A 172 -8.88 -6.30 34.56
C ILE A 172 -9.11 -5.79 33.13
N ALA A 173 -9.46 -4.51 33.03
CA ALA A 173 -9.08 -3.70 31.88
C ALA A 173 -7.81 -2.93 32.29
N ASP A 174 -6.66 -3.34 31.77
CA ASP A 174 -5.57 -2.39 31.59
C ASP A 174 -4.70 -2.81 30.41
N ASN A 175 -4.33 -1.80 29.62
CA ASN A 175 -3.39 -1.85 28.50
C ASN A 175 -3.93 -2.13 27.08
N LEU A 176 -4.71 -1.18 26.53
CA LEU A 176 -4.60 -0.85 25.11
C LEU A 176 -4.97 0.62 24.80
N GLN A 177 -4.28 1.56 25.45
CA GLN A 177 -4.26 2.98 25.04
C GLN A 177 -2.81 3.48 25.02
N GLN A 178 -2.05 3.14 23.98
CA GLN A 178 -0.75 3.77 23.74
C GLN A 178 -0.34 3.94 22.25
N PHE A 179 -1.25 3.88 21.28
CA PHE A 179 -0.89 4.22 19.89
C PHE A 179 -2.05 4.92 19.18
N GLY A 180 -2.19 6.23 19.38
CA GLY A 180 -3.24 6.97 18.67
C GLY A 180 -3.43 8.44 19.05
N GLN A 181 -2.38 9.18 19.43
CA GLN A 181 -2.44 10.63 19.51
C GLN A 181 -1.10 11.23 19.10
N ASP A 182 -0.93 11.43 17.80
CA ASP A 182 0.04 12.38 17.23
C ASP A 182 -0.53 12.87 15.90
N SER A 183 -1.54 13.74 15.98
CA SER A 183 -1.92 14.66 14.89
C SER A 183 -3.09 15.55 15.29
N ALA A 184 -2.88 16.44 16.25
CA ALA A 184 -3.54 17.76 16.20
C ALA A 184 -2.90 18.73 17.20
N SER A 185 -2.59 19.93 16.68
CA SER A 185 -2.26 21.19 17.37
C SER A 185 -0.79 21.47 17.68
N ARG A 186 -0.12 22.14 16.73
CA ARG A 186 0.74 23.28 17.05
C ARG A 186 0.17 24.50 16.33
N SER A 187 -0.57 25.30 17.11
CA SER A 187 -1.00 26.64 16.80
C SER A 187 0.22 27.59 16.78
N GLU A 188 0.24 28.53 15.83
CA GLU A 188 0.09 29.98 16.03
C GLU A 188 1.44 30.71 16.04
N ASP A 189 1.53 31.72 15.16
CA ASP A 189 2.05 33.07 15.42
C ASP A 189 2.36 33.71 14.04
N GLN A 190 1.48 34.57 13.56
CA GLN A 190 1.57 36.03 13.67
C GLN A 190 2.81 36.59 12.96
N GLU A 191 2.58 37.34 11.88
CA GLU A 191 2.98 38.74 11.90
C GLU A 191 2.18 39.56 10.90
N ALA A 192 1.71 40.69 11.39
CA ALA A 192 0.89 41.67 10.73
C ALA A 192 1.75 42.77 10.10
N SER A 193 1.06 43.57 9.28
CA SER A 193 1.35 44.97 8.97
C SER A 193 2.37 45.29 7.87
N SER A 194 1.84 45.79 6.75
CA SER A 194 2.10 47.15 6.24
C SER A 194 1.11 47.37 5.09
N SER A 195 0.02 48.14 5.26
CA SER A 195 -0.02 49.60 5.09
C SER A 195 0.65 50.09 3.80
N ASP A 196 -0.14 50.78 2.98
CA ASP A 196 0.13 52.13 2.47
C ASP A 196 0.05 52.33 0.94
N ALA A 197 -0.73 53.36 0.58
CA ALA A 197 -0.77 54.20 -0.63
C ALA A 197 -0.81 53.53 -2.03
N GLY A 198 -1.52 54.02 -3.05
CA GLY A 198 -2.25 55.26 -3.32
C GLY A 198 -2.83 55.10 -4.74
N HIS A 199 -4.07 55.49 -5.00
CA HIS A 199 -4.46 56.82 -5.49
C HIS A 199 -3.72 57.30 -6.77
N GLY A 200 -4.44 57.18 -7.88
CA GLY A 200 -4.49 58.04 -9.08
C GLY A 200 -3.25 58.80 -9.57
N THR A 201 -2.94 58.61 -10.86
CA THR A 201 -2.59 59.74 -11.74
C THR A 201 -3.29 59.57 -13.10
N ASP A 202 -4.22 60.49 -13.36
CA ASP A 202 -4.52 60.99 -14.70
C ASP A 202 -3.25 61.64 -15.29
N GLY A 203 -3.13 61.61 -16.62
CA GLY A 203 -2.04 62.26 -17.35
C GLY A 203 -2.35 62.42 -18.82
N LYS A 204 -3.08 63.49 -19.16
CA LYS A 204 -2.96 64.25 -20.39
C LYS A 204 -2.11 65.48 -20.11
#